data_AF-A0A2D0NIX9-F1
#
_entry.id   AF-A0A2D0NIX9-F1
#
_cell.length_a   1.000
_cell.length_b   1.000
_cell.length_c   1.000
_cell.angle_alpha   90.00
_cell.angle_beta   90.00
_cell.angle_gamma   90.00
#
_symmetry.space_group_name_H-M   'P 1'
#
loop_
_entity.id
_entity.type
_entity.pdbx_description
1 polymer ?
#
loop_
_entity_poly.entity_id
_entity_poly.type
_entity_poly.pdbx_seq_one_letter_code
_entity_poly.pdbx_strand_id
1 'polypeptide(L)'
;MHHSFTSVMIVITLSVLALLYIALRSLEKNPIQELSIRKKGIRIFRNFVGSAFLILAVVGLFVSFSATPRQLFDSMGSLFEDGPSEEELAKAETLFGTTCAPCHGADGGGNIGPNLTDEYFIHGADMEKVQAVIVNGVPEKGMAAWGEMLSEKDITGLAHYIVSLHGTAPENPKPPQGEKYAYDNGTWTLIPGEAITDNVITVPDDVPEIPVGGDIKKGQTLFNGILGCAHCHGSNGHGHVDNRNVRGIQQRYGDNYLRMIDFVLIKGRQGTAMPPWDHLSDQKLTDIKSYLQSIQQL
;
A
#
# COMPACT_ATOMS: atom_id res chain seq x y z
N MET A 1 -26.78 -26.26 0.05
CA MET A 1 -27.08 -26.83 -1.28
C MET A 1 -25.89 -26.61 -2.23
N HIS A 2 -24.70 -27.15 -1.93
CA HIS A 2 -23.48 -26.92 -2.74
C HIS A 2 -22.85 -28.21 -3.33
N HIS A 3 -23.50 -29.37 -3.20
CA HIS A 3 -22.96 -30.65 -3.70
C HIS A 3 -23.34 -31.02 -5.15
N SER A 4 -23.98 -30.14 -5.93
CA SER A 4 -24.41 -30.50 -7.32
C SER A 4 -23.47 -30.02 -8.43
N PHE A 5 -22.57 -29.06 -8.18
CA PHE A 5 -21.80 -28.45 -9.28
C PHE A 5 -20.54 -29.25 -9.66
N THR A 6 -19.77 -29.71 -8.67
CA THR A 6 -18.55 -30.49 -8.88
C THR A 6 -18.83 -31.84 -9.52
N SER A 7 -19.88 -32.52 -9.09
CA SER A 7 -20.29 -33.82 -9.66
C SER A 7 -20.74 -33.70 -11.12
N VAL A 8 -21.44 -32.62 -11.48
CA VAL A 8 -21.88 -32.38 -12.87
C VAL A 8 -20.68 -32.07 -13.78
N MET A 9 -19.70 -31.29 -13.29
CA MET A 9 -18.49 -31.00 -14.06
C MET A 9 -17.65 -32.25 -14.32
N ILE A 10 -17.48 -33.14 -13.34
CA ILE A 10 -16.74 -34.40 -13.50
C ILE A 10 -17.40 -35.30 -14.55
N VAL A 11 -18.74 -35.41 -14.55
CA VAL A 11 -19.48 -36.23 -15.53
C VAL A 11 -19.33 -35.65 -16.94
N ILE A 12 -19.36 -34.33 -17.09
CA ILE A 12 -19.16 -33.66 -18.39
C ILE A 12 -17.73 -33.90 -18.89
N THR A 13 -16.71 -33.72 -18.05
CA THR A 13 -15.31 -33.92 -18.44
C THR A 13 -15.05 -35.37 -18.86
N LEU A 14 -15.55 -36.35 -18.10
CA LEU A 14 -15.39 -37.77 -18.45
C LEU A 14 -16.13 -38.14 -19.75
N SER A 15 -17.29 -37.54 -20.00
CA SER A 15 -18.04 -37.76 -21.25
C SER A 15 -17.31 -37.19 -22.48
N VAL A 16 -16.70 -36.01 -22.35
CA VAL A 16 -15.91 -35.40 -23.42
C VAL A 16 -14.63 -36.21 -23.69
N LEU A 17 -13.95 -36.69 -22.65
CA LEU A 17 -12.77 -37.55 -22.80
C LEU A 17 -13.12 -38.89 -23.45
N ALA A 18 -14.27 -39.48 -23.11
CA ALA A 18 -14.74 -40.71 -23.74
C ALA A 18 -15.04 -40.52 -25.24
N LEU A 19 -15.69 -39.42 -25.62
CA LEU A 19 -15.95 -39.09 -27.03
C LEU A 19 -14.65 -38.81 -27.80
N LEU A 20 -13.69 -38.12 -27.18
CA LEU A 20 -12.38 -37.87 -27.78
C LEU A 20 -11.61 -39.19 -27.97
N TYR A 21 -11.65 -40.08 -27.00
CA TYR A 21 -11.04 -41.41 -27.09
C TYR A 21 -11.66 -42.26 -28.21
N ILE A 22 -13.00 -42.27 -28.34
CA ILE A 22 -13.69 -42.98 -29.42
C ILE A 22 -13.33 -42.40 -30.80
N ALA A 23 -13.26 -41.07 -30.92
CA ALA A 23 -12.87 -40.39 -32.15
C ALA A 23 -11.43 -40.74 -32.54
N LEU A 24 -10.48 -40.72 -31.59
CA LEU A 24 -9.08 -41.10 -31.83
C LEU A 24 -8.95 -42.57 -32.23
N ARG A 25 -9.69 -43.47 -31.57
CA ARG A 25 -9.67 -44.92 -31.89
C ARG A 25 -10.34 -45.23 -33.24
N SER A 26 -11.28 -44.41 -33.68
CA SER A 26 -11.89 -44.50 -35.02
C SER A 26 -10.90 -44.10 -36.12
N LEU A 27 -10.04 -43.11 -35.86
CA LEU A 27 -8.96 -42.70 -36.78
C LEU A 27 -7.87 -43.77 -36.94
N GLU A 28 -7.66 -44.61 -35.92
CA GLU A 28 -6.66 -45.68 -35.93
C GLU A 28 -7.08 -46.88 -36.79
N LYS A 29 -8.40 -47.13 -36.94
CA LYS A 29 -8.93 -48.31 -37.66
C LYS A 29 -9.09 -48.15 -39.17
N ASN A 30 -8.97 -46.94 -39.73
CA ASN A 30 -9.19 -46.69 -41.16
C ASN A 30 -8.11 -45.75 -41.75
N PRO A 31 -6.92 -46.28 -42.14
CA PRO A 31 -5.78 -45.44 -42.47
C PRO A 31 -5.79 -44.81 -43.87
N ILE A 32 -6.79 -45.10 -44.73
CA ILE A 32 -6.75 -44.70 -46.15
C ILE A 32 -8.12 -44.21 -46.63
N GLN A 33 -8.42 -42.92 -46.45
CA GLN A 33 -9.17 -42.12 -47.45
C GLN A 33 -8.80 -40.63 -47.33
N GLU A 34 -8.39 -40.08 -48.47
CA GLU A 34 -8.17 -38.69 -48.88
C GLU A 34 -7.64 -37.63 -47.89
N LEU A 35 -6.43 -37.12 -48.21
CA LEU A 35 -5.78 -35.95 -47.61
C LEU A 35 -6.61 -34.65 -47.62
N SER A 36 -7.67 -34.55 -48.45
CA SER A 36 -8.50 -33.34 -48.60
C SER A 36 -9.40 -33.09 -47.38
N ILE A 37 -9.87 -34.16 -46.73
CA ILE A 37 -10.75 -34.10 -45.55
C ILE A 37 -9.95 -33.74 -44.28
N ARG A 38 -8.68 -34.18 -44.19
CA ARG A 38 -7.77 -33.85 -43.07
C ARG A 38 -7.56 -32.33 -42.91
N LYS A 39 -7.43 -31.58 -44.00
CA LYS A 39 -7.22 -30.11 -43.94
C LYS A 39 -8.47 -29.36 -43.47
N LYS A 40 -9.68 -29.83 -43.82
CA LYS A 40 -10.95 -29.25 -43.32
C LYS A 40 -11.20 -29.62 -41.85
N GLY A 41 -10.94 -30.87 -41.45
CA GLY A 41 -11.07 -31.34 -40.07
C GLY A 41 -10.12 -30.63 -39.10
N ILE A 42 -8.84 -30.45 -39.49
CA ILE A 42 -7.86 -29.72 -38.68
C ILE A 42 -8.24 -28.24 -38.55
N ARG A 43 -8.84 -27.62 -39.58
CA ARG A 43 -9.31 -26.23 -39.51
C ARG A 43 -10.51 -26.07 -38.56
N ILE A 44 -11.45 -27.01 -38.59
CA ILE A 44 -12.62 -27.01 -37.68
C ILE A 44 -12.17 -27.31 -36.24
N PHE A 45 -11.26 -28.26 -36.03
CA PHE A 45 -10.69 -28.56 -34.72
C PHE A 45 -9.87 -27.39 -34.16
N ARG A 46 -9.06 -26.71 -34.98
CA ARG A 46 -8.32 -25.51 -34.57
C ARG A 46 -9.25 -24.36 -34.17
N ASN A 47 -10.37 -24.20 -34.86
CA ASN A 47 -11.37 -23.19 -34.50
C ASN A 47 -12.13 -23.59 -33.21
N PHE A 48 -12.40 -24.88 -32.98
CA PHE A 48 -13.09 -25.34 -31.77
C PHE A 48 -12.20 -25.28 -30.53
N VAL A 49 -10.92 -25.68 -30.65
CA VAL A 49 -9.92 -25.57 -29.59
C VAL A 49 -9.57 -24.10 -29.32
N GLY A 50 -9.51 -23.25 -30.35
CA GLY A 50 -9.32 -21.81 -30.19
C GLY A 50 -10.49 -21.13 -29.44
N SER A 51 -11.74 -21.50 -29.76
CA SER A 51 -12.92 -21.01 -29.03
C SER A 51 -13.01 -21.54 -27.60
N ALA A 52 -12.62 -22.79 -27.35
CA ALA A 52 -12.56 -23.36 -26.00
C ALA A 52 -11.46 -22.72 -25.14
N PHE A 53 -10.32 -22.37 -25.74
CA PHE A 53 -9.26 -21.59 -25.06
C PHE A 53 -9.70 -20.15 -24.77
N LEU A 54 -10.48 -19.53 -25.65
CA LEU A 54 -11.02 -18.19 -25.39
C LEU A 54 -12.05 -18.21 -24.26
N ILE A 55 -12.89 -19.24 -24.18
CA ILE A 55 -13.87 -19.41 -23.08
C ILE A 55 -13.15 -19.73 -21.77
N LEU A 56 -12.12 -20.59 -21.77
CA LEU A 56 -11.29 -20.83 -20.58
C LEU A 56 -10.46 -19.62 -20.17
N ALA A 57 -10.01 -18.78 -21.10
CA ALA A 57 -9.31 -17.53 -20.80
C ALA A 57 -10.27 -16.46 -20.24
N VAL A 58 -11.51 -16.37 -20.73
CA VAL A 58 -12.53 -15.46 -20.21
C VAL A 58 -13.07 -15.92 -18.85
N VAL A 59 -13.27 -17.23 -18.66
CA VAL A 59 -13.61 -17.81 -17.35
C VAL A 59 -12.43 -17.70 -16.38
N GLY A 60 -11.19 -17.91 -16.85
CA GLY A 60 -9.97 -17.70 -16.06
C GLY A 60 -9.75 -16.25 -15.66
N LEU A 61 -10.03 -15.28 -16.54
CA LEU A 61 -9.98 -13.85 -16.22
C LEU A 61 -11.06 -13.44 -15.20
N PHE A 62 -12.23 -14.08 -15.24
CA PHE A 62 -13.29 -13.85 -14.26
C PHE A 62 -12.98 -14.46 -12.89
N VAL A 63 -12.29 -15.61 -12.84
CA VAL A 63 -11.84 -16.22 -11.57
C VAL A 63 -10.69 -15.43 -10.94
N SER A 64 -9.87 -14.72 -11.73
CA SER A 64 -8.81 -13.85 -11.21
C SER A 64 -9.28 -12.48 -10.70
N PHE A 65 -10.54 -12.09 -10.89
CA PHE A 65 -11.08 -10.81 -10.38
C PHE A 65 -12.02 -10.96 -9.18
N SER A 66 -12.18 -12.19 -8.66
CA SER A 66 -13.00 -12.47 -7.46
C SER A 66 -12.22 -13.07 -6.30
N ALA A 67 -10.88 -13.08 -6.37
CA ALA A 67 -10.09 -13.24 -5.15
C ALA A 67 -10.11 -11.90 -4.42
N THR A 68 -11.09 -11.73 -3.53
CA THR A 68 -11.02 -10.71 -2.50
C THR A 68 -9.74 -10.94 -1.68
N PRO A 69 -9.20 -9.92 -0.98
CA PRO A 69 -8.06 -10.07 -0.07
C PRO A 69 -8.19 -11.27 0.90
N ARG A 70 -9.44 -11.69 1.16
CA ARG A 70 -9.83 -12.87 1.94
C ARG A 70 -9.37 -14.22 1.39
N GLN A 71 -9.33 -14.43 0.07
CA GLN A 71 -8.91 -15.73 -0.49
C GLN A 71 -7.39 -15.95 -0.43
N LEU A 72 -6.60 -14.86 -0.40
CA LEU A 72 -5.17 -14.93 -0.14
C LEU A 72 -4.90 -15.29 1.33
N PHE A 73 -5.75 -14.82 2.25
CA PHE A 73 -5.67 -15.13 3.68
C PHE A 73 -6.09 -16.58 4.00
N ASP A 74 -7.13 -17.11 3.35
CA ASP A 74 -7.58 -18.50 3.54
C ASP A 74 -6.49 -19.54 3.17
N SER A 75 -5.61 -19.22 2.21
CA SER A 75 -4.47 -20.09 1.87
C SER A 75 -3.32 -19.95 2.88
N MET A 76 -3.21 -18.83 3.59
CA MET A 76 -2.20 -18.60 4.64
C MET A 76 -2.63 -19.17 6.01
N GLY A 77 -3.93 -19.33 6.25
CA GLY A 77 -4.47 -19.89 7.51
C GLY A 77 -4.33 -21.40 7.69
N SER A 78 -3.84 -22.14 6.68
CA SER A 78 -3.79 -23.61 6.73
C SER A 78 -2.54 -24.20 7.39
N LEU A 79 -1.67 -23.40 8.01
CA LEU A 79 -0.43 -23.88 8.64
C LEU A 79 -0.22 -23.51 10.11
N PHE A 80 -1.12 -22.75 10.74
CA PHE A 80 -1.05 -22.46 12.18
C PHE A 80 -2.44 -22.50 12.82
N GLU A 81 -2.62 -23.38 13.81
CA GLU A 81 -3.82 -23.49 14.65
C GLU A 81 -4.00 -22.29 15.63
N ASP A 82 -3.06 -21.33 15.63
CA ASP A 82 -2.92 -20.28 16.65
C ASP A 82 -3.02 -18.82 16.15
N GLY A 83 -3.47 -18.60 14.90
CA GLY A 83 -3.70 -17.23 14.37
C GLY A 83 -4.98 -16.57 14.92
N PRO A 84 -5.10 -15.24 14.90
CA PRO A 84 -6.33 -14.57 15.31
C PRO A 84 -7.50 -14.97 14.41
N SER A 85 -8.65 -15.20 15.02
CA SER A 85 -9.89 -15.46 14.30
C SER A 85 -10.32 -14.25 13.46
N GLU A 86 -11.20 -14.50 12.49
CA GLU A 86 -11.81 -13.45 11.65
C GLU A 86 -12.49 -12.35 12.49
N GLU A 87 -13.10 -12.73 13.61
CA GLU A 87 -13.71 -11.77 14.55
C GLU A 87 -12.65 -10.91 15.25
N GLU A 88 -11.54 -11.52 15.67
CA GLU A 88 -10.42 -10.81 16.30
C GLU A 88 -9.75 -9.84 15.30
N LEU A 89 -9.63 -10.21 14.02
CA LEU A 89 -9.12 -9.32 12.97
C LEU A 89 -10.07 -8.15 12.67
N ALA A 90 -11.38 -8.39 12.59
CA ALA A 90 -12.36 -7.31 12.40
C ALA A 90 -12.40 -6.33 13.59
N LYS A 91 -12.24 -6.86 14.81
CA LYS A 91 -12.07 -6.04 16.02
C LYS A 91 -10.78 -5.23 15.95
N ALA A 92 -9.67 -5.85 15.51
CA ALA A 92 -8.38 -5.18 15.37
C ALA A 92 -8.42 -4.04 14.35
N GLU A 93 -9.09 -4.20 13.21
CA GLU A 93 -9.32 -3.12 12.23
C GLU A 93 -10.07 -1.93 12.87
N THR A 94 -11.13 -2.22 13.61
CA THR A 94 -11.91 -1.19 14.33
C THR A 94 -11.06 -0.48 15.40
N LEU A 95 -10.27 -1.25 16.14
CA LEU A 95 -9.37 -0.73 17.16
C LEU A 95 -8.27 0.13 16.56
N PHE A 96 -7.68 -0.30 15.43
CA PHE A 96 -6.70 0.47 14.69
C PHE A 96 -7.30 1.81 14.24
N GLY A 97 -8.49 1.79 13.66
CA GLY A 97 -9.18 3.01 13.20
C GLY A 97 -9.45 4.04 14.31
N THR A 98 -9.69 3.59 15.53
CA THR A 98 -9.99 4.48 16.67
C THR A 98 -8.75 4.91 17.45
N THR A 99 -7.71 4.08 17.48
CA THR A 99 -6.57 4.22 18.41
C THR A 99 -5.27 4.53 17.68
N CYS A 100 -5.00 3.87 16.56
CA CYS A 100 -3.71 3.93 15.85
C CYS A 100 -3.75 4.91 14.67
N ALA A 101 -4.86 4.93 13.94
CA ALA A 101 -5.08 5.76 12.75
C ALA A 101 -4.87 7.27 12.95
N PRO A 102 -5.16 7.89 14.13
CA PRO A 102 -4.85 9.30 14.35
C PRO A 102 -3.38 9.66 14.10
N CYS A 103 -2.47 8.71 14.36
CA CYS A 103 -1.02 8.88 14.16
C CYS A 103 -0.50 8.18 12.91
N HIS A 104 -1.02 7.01 12.55
CA HIS A 104 -0.52 6.19 11.44
C HIS A 104 -1.36 6.32 10.14
N GLY A 105 -2.39 7.15 10.13
CA GLY A 105 -3.32 7.24 9.00
C GLY A 105 -4.36 6.13 9.01
N ALA A 106 -5.55 6.42 8.47
CA ALA A 106 -6.62 5.42 8.36
C ALA A 106 -6.27 4.28 7.38
N ASP A 107 -5.42 4.58 6.41
CA ASP A 107 -4.86 3.66 5.42
C ASP A 107 -3.48 3.10 5.83
N GLY A 108 -2.99 3.41 7.04
CA GLY A 108 -1.66 3.00 7.50
C GLY A 108 -0.49 3.76 6.84
N GLY A 109 -0.76 4.73 5.97
CA GLY A 109 0.26 5.43 5.20
C GLY A 109 1.18 6.34 6.03
N GLY A 110 0.92 6.51 7.32
CA GLY A 110 1.70 7.33 8.23
C GLY A 110 1.26 8.79 8.28
N ASN A 111 1.39 9.40 9.47
CA ASN A 111 1.18 10.83 9.69
C ASN A 111 2.22 11.36 10.70
N ILE A 112 1.85 11.37 11.98
CA ILE A 112 2.78 11.59 13.08
C ILE A 112 3.67 10.34 13.23
N GLY A 113 3.03 9.16 13.24
CA GLY A 113 3.68 7.86 13.21
C GLY A 113 4.23 7.50 11.82
N PRO A 114 5.09 6.46 11.75
CA PRO A 114 5.65 5.95 10.48
C PRO A 114 4.58 5.36 9.56
N ASN A 115 4.96 5.22 8.29
CA ASN A 115 4.24 4.41 7.31
C ASN A 115 4.30 2.93 7.75
N LEU A 116 3.16 2.25 7.77
CA LEU A 116 3.04 0.83 8.13
C LEU A 116 2.81 -0.08 6.92
N THR A 117 2.78 0.49 5.72
CA THR A 117 2.45 -0.22 4.47
C THR A 117 3.69 -0.63 3.67
N ASP A 118 4.86 -0.06 3.96
CA ASP A 118 6.10 -0.33 3.23
C ASP A 118 6.96 -1.43 3.87
N GLU A 119 8.15 -1.63 3.32
CA GLU A 119 9.13 -2.65 3.73
C GLU A 119 10.08 -2.15 4.84
N TYR A 120 9.86 -0.98 5.43
CA TYR A 120 10.83 -0.32 6.31
C TYR A 120 10.33 -0.23 7.75
N PHE A 121 11.16 -0.69 8.68
CA PHE A 121 10.83 -0.77 10.10
C PHE A 121 11.91 -0.13 10.96
N ILE A 122 11.49 0.74 11.88
CA ILE A 122 12.39 1.42 12.84
C ILE A 122 12.79 0.48 13.98
N HIS A 123 11.86 -0.38 14.40
CA HIS A 123 12.00 -1.24 15.58
C HIS A 123 11.96 -2.73 15.24
N GLY A 124 12.15 -3.06 13.96
CA GLY A 124 12.10 -4.42 13.42
C GLY A 124 10.69 -4.87 12.99
N ALA A 125 10.67 -5.88 12.13
CA ALA A 125 9.49 -6.29 11.36
C ALA A 125 8.88 -7.64 11.81
N ASP A 126 9.59 -8.43 12.61
CA ASP A 126 9.05 -9.69 13.13
C ASP A 126 7.86 -9.45 14.08
N MET A 127 6.95 -10.43 14.12
CA MET A 127 5.67 -10.31 14.83
C MET A 127 5.89 -10.01 16.31
N GLU A 128 6.88 -10.63 16.93
CA GLU A 128 7.27 -10.42 18.32
C GLU A 128 7.72 -8.97 18.56
N LYS A 129 8.55 -8.40 17.67
CA LYS A 129 8.93 -6.99 17.77
C LYS A 129 7.77 -6.04 17.54
N VAL A 130 6.89 -6.30 16.57
CA VAL A 130 5.70 -5.46 16.34
C VAL A 130 4.81 -5.45 17.59
N GLN A 131 4.55 -6.61 18.19
CA GLN A 131 3.82 -6.71 19.46
C GLN A 131 4.55 -5.99 20.60
N ALA A 132 5.87 -6.16 20.71
CA ALA A 132 6.66 -5.50 21.74
C ALA A 132 6.60 -3.96 21.64
N VAL A 133 6.59 -3.42 20.41
CA VAL A 133 6.42 -1.97 20.18
C VAL A 133 5.03 -1.50 20.59
N ILE A 134 3.98 -2.27 20.31
CA ILE A 134 2.61 -1.94 20.75
C ILE A 134 2.52 -1.96 22.28
N VAL A 135 3.04 -3.01 22.91
CA VAL A 135 3.02 -3.20 24.37
C VAL A 135 3.74 -2.06 25.09
N ASN A 136 4.99 -1.80 24.68
CA ASN A 136 5.87 -0.87 25.38
C ASN A 136 5.71 0.59 24.91
N GLY A 137 5.12 0.79 23.73
CA GLY A 137 5.10 2.08 23.06
C GLY A 137 6.49 2.55 22.66
N VAL A 138 6.56 3.82 22.28
CA VAL A 138 7.82 4.55 22.02
C VAL A 138 7.66 5.94 22.65
N PRO A 139 7.70 6.05 24.00
CA PRO A 139 7.29 7.25 24.71
C PRO A 139 8.12 8.49 24.34
N GLU A 140 9.42 8.30 24.06
CA GLU A 140 10.33 9.36 23.61
C GLU A 140 9.98 9.91 22.22
N LYS A 141 9.17 9.18 21.44
CA LYS A 141 8.61 9.61 20.16
C LYS A 141 7.10 9.88 20.22
N GLY A 142 6.50 9.85 21.42
CA GLY A 142 5.10 10.18 21.66
C GLY A 142 4.11 9.03 21.44
N MET A 143 4.56 7.79 21.15
CA MET A 143 3.68 6.63 21.11
C MET A 143 3.50 6.06 22.52
N ALA A 144 2.25 6.04 22.99
CA ALA A 144 1.91 5.49 24.31
C ALA A 144 2.17 3.98 24.39
N ALA A 145 2.44 3.49 25.61
CA ALA A 145 2.48 2.06 25.91
C ALA A 145 1.05 1.52 26.03
N TRP A 146 0.70 0.51 25.23
CA TRP A 146 -0.66 -0.03 25.19
C TRP A 146 -0.82 -1.32 26.01
N GLY A 147 0.26 -1.89 26.54
CA GLY A 147 0.23 -3.18 27.24
C GLY A 147 -0.66 -3.23 28.48
N GLU A 148 -0.88 -2.09 29.15
CA GLU A 148 -1.80 -2.00 30.30
C GLU A 148 -3.24 -1.65 29.90
N MET A 149 -3.45 -1.15 28.67
CA MET A 149 -4.75 -0.67 28.20
C MET A 149 -5.47 -1.68 27.30
N LEU A 150 -4.72 -2.53 26.61
CA LEU A 150 -5.23 -3.51 25.66
C LEU A 150 -4.96 -4.93 26.16
N SER A 151 -5.88 -5.85 25.85
CA SER A 151 -5.67 -7.26 26.13
C SER A 151 -4.60 -7.85 25.21
N GLU A 152 -3.96 -8.94 25.63
CA GLU A 152 -2.99 -9.67 24.79
C GLU A 152 -3.58 -10.06 23.43
N LYS A 153 -4.85 -10.50 23.41
CA LYS A 153 -5.58 -10.81 22.16
C LYS A 153 -5.74 -9.59 21.26
N ASP A 154 -6.03 -8.42 21.83
CA ASP A 154 -6.16 -7.19 21.05
C ASP A 154 -4.82 -6.76 20.46
N ILE A 155 -3.74 -6.92 21.21
CA ILE A 155 -2.37 -6.61 20.76
C ILE A 155 -1.96 -7.56 19.63
N THR A 156 -2.20 -8.86 19.78
CA THR A 156 -1.94 -9.86 18.73
C THR A 156 -2.79 -9.55 17.49
N GLY A 157 -4.08 -9.30 17.64
CA GLY A 157 -4.96 -8.92 16.54
C GLY A 157 -4.48 -7.66 15.82
N LEU A 158 -4.08 -6.61 16.55
CA LEU A 158 -3.51 -5.39 15.99
C LEU A 158 -2.22 -5.65 15.23
N ALA A 159 -1.31 -6.46 15.77
CA ALA A 159 -0.05 -6.78 15.11
C ALA A 159 -0.30 -7.50 13.78
N HIS A 160 -1.22 -8.47 13.75
CA HIS A 160 -1.64 -9.13 12.51
C HIS A 160 -2.31 -8.17 11.52
N TYR A 161 -3.18 -7.28 12.00
CA TYR A 161 -3.80 -6.27 11.15
C TYR A 161 -2.76 -5.33 10.54
N ILE A 162 -1.79 -4.84 11.33
CA ILE A 162 -0.70 -3.98 10.85
C ILE A 162 0.12 -4.70 9.77
N VAL A 163 0.50 -5.95 9.99
CA VAL A 163 1.21 -6.75 8.97
C VAL A 163 0.37 -6.92 7.70
N SER A 164 -0.96 -7.02 7.82
CA SER A 164 -1.86 -7.10 6.65
C SER A 164 -1.93 -5.83 5.81
N LEU A 165 -1.53 -4.67 6.36
CA LEU A 165 -1.44 -3.41 5.63
C LEU A 165 -0.23 -3.35 4.70
N HIS A 166 0.74 -4.25 4.88
CA HIS A 166 1.94 -4.29 4.06
C HIS A 166 1.59 -4.52 2.58
N GLY A 167 2.24 -3.76 1.69
CA GLY A 167 2.04 -3.82 0.25
C GLY A 167 0.76 -3.11 -0.24
N THR A 168 -0.03 -2.52 0.66
CA THR A 168 -1.12 -1.62 0.26
C THR A 168 -0.56 -0.29 -0.27
N ALA A 169 -1.35 0.41 -1.08
CA ALA A 169 -0.96 1.66 -1.72
C ALA A 169 -1.79 2.84 -1.15
N PRO A 170 -1.41 3.39 0.02
CA PRO A 170 -2.04 4.59 0.56
C PRO A 170 -1.90 5.76 -0.43
N GLU A 171 -2.84 6.70 -0.42
CA GLU A 171 -2.83 7.83 -1.37
C GLU A 171 -1.62 8.75 -1.13
N ASN A 172 -1.20 8.84 0.13
CA ASN A 172 -0.28 9.86 0.62
C ASN A 172 0.74 9.32 1.63
N PRO A 173 1.50 8.25 1.30
CA PRO A 173 2.43 7.63 2.24
C PRO A 173 3.49 8.60 2.74
N LYS A 174 3.83 8.47 4.00
CA LYS A 174 5.06 9.03 4.57
C LYS A 174 6.25 8.30 3.94
N PRO A 175 7.36 9.00 3.67
CA PRO A 175 8.57 8.35 3.16
C PRO A 175 9.07 7.24 4.10
N PRO A 176 9.77 6.22 3.56
CA PRO A 176 10.30 5.11 4.35
C PRO A 176 11.19 5.54 5.51
N GLN A 177 11.16 4.81 6.62
CA GLN A 177 11.94 5.09 7.82
C GLN A 177 12.48 3.81 8.46
N GLY A 178 13.76 3.81 8.84
CA GLY A 178 14.39 2.67 9.51
C GLY A 178 15.03 1.69 8.55
N GLU A 179 15.10 0.43 8.94
CA GLU A 179 15.76 -0.61 8.16
C GLU A 179 14.80 -1.29 7.20
N LYS A 180 15.30 -1.66 6.02
CA LYS A 180 14.49 -2.40 5.03
C LYS A 180 14.46 -3.89 5.34
N TYR A 181 13.31 -4.50 5.20
CA TYR A 181 13.10 -5.94 5.34
C TYR A 181 12.47 -6.51 4.06
N ALA A 182 12.88 -7.71 3.67
CA ALA A 182 12.17 -8.52 2.68
C ALA A 182 11.12 -9.38 3.37
N TYR A 183 9.92 -9.48 2.78
CA TYR A 183 8.90 -10.44 3.21
C TYR A 183 8.88 -11.63 2.26
N ASP A 184 9.23 -12.82 2.76
CA ASP A 184 9.11 -14.08 2.01
C ASP A 184 8.49 -15.18 2.88
N ASN A 185 7.48 -15.87 2.35
CA ASN A 185 6.80 -17.01 2.99
C ASN A 185 6.43 -16.76 4.46
N GLY A 186 5.87 -15.58 4.78
CA GLY A 186 5.45 -15.25 6.15
C GLY A 186 6.56 -14.70 7.04
N THR A 187 7.79 -14.59 6.55
CA THR A 187 8.96 -14.23 7.35
C THR A 187 9.59 -12.94 6.87
N TRP A 188 9.86 -12.03 7.81
CA TRP A 188 10.60 -10.81 7.57
C TRP A 188 12.10 -11.02 7.76
N THR A 189 12.89 -10.66 6.76
CA THR A 189 14.36 -10.74 6.81
C THR A 189 14.97 -9.37 6.58
N LEU A 190 15.80 -8.91 7.52
CA LEU A 190 16.54 -7.65 7.41
C LEU A 190 17.44 -7.68 6.16
N ILE A 191 17.37 -6.63 5.34
CA ILE A 191 18.28 -6.39 4.21
C ILE A 191 19.38 -5.42 4.69
N PRO A 192 20.61 -5.91 4.97
CA PRO A 192 21.66 -5.05 5.49
C PRO A 192 22.11 -4.00 4.45
N GLY A 193 22.36 -2.78 4.90
CA GLY A 193 22.91 -1.71 4.05
C GLY A 193 21.87 -0.90 3.25
N GLU A 194 20.58 -1.25 3.35
CA GLU A 194 19.46 -0.45 2.81
C GLU A 194 18.69 0.32 3.91
N ALA A 195 19.33 0.50 5.07
CA ALA A 195 18.73 1.27 6.15
C ALA A 195 18.68 2.76 5.79
N ILE A 196 17.53 3.37 6.03
CA ILE A 196 17.34 4.82 6.02
C ILE A 196 17.80 5.32 7.39
N THR A 197 19.12 5.47 7.55
CA THR A 197 19.78 5.76 8.85
C THR A 197 19.61 7.19 9.31
N ASP A 198 19.26 8.08 8.38
CA ASP A 198 18.92 9.45 8.68
C ASP A 198 17.42 9.57 8.36
N ASN A 199 16.64 10.36 9.09
CA ASN A 199 15.30 10.78 8.65
C ASN A 199 15.37 11.67 7.37
N VAL A 200 16.36 11.43 6.50
CA VAL A 200 16.52 11.94 5.16
C VAL A 200 15.50 11.20 4.32
N ILE A 201 14.33 11.83 4.21
CA ILE A 201 13.65 11.83 2.93
C ILE A 201 14.74 12.21 1.92
N THR A 202 15.13 11.29 1.05
CA THR A 202 16.00 11.61 -0.07
C THR A 202 15.21 12.50 -0.99
N VAL A 203 15.19 13.79 -0.69
CA VAL A 203 14.83 14.83 -1.64
C VAL A 203 15.83 14.66 -2.77
N PRO A 204 15.38 14.37 -4.00
CA PRO A 204 16.30 14.14 -5.11
C PRO A 204 17.33 15.27 -5.22
N ASP A 205 18.59 14.93 -5.47
CA ASP A 205 19.69 15.90 -5.53
C ASP A 205 19.47 16.98 -6.60
N ASP A 206 18.61 16.72 -7.60
CA ASP A 206 18.22 17.69 -8.64
C ASP A 206 17.31 18.81 -8.13
N VAL A 207 16.87 18.77 -6.89
CA VAL A 207 16.00 19.79 -6.30
C VAL A 207 16.87 20.93 -5.75
N PRO A 208 16.81 22.14 -6.36
CA PRO A 208 17.59 23.26 -5.87
C PRO A 208 17.16 23.67 -4.46
N GLU A 209 18.12 24.09 -3.65
CA GLU A 209 17.84 24.62 -2.32
C GLU A 209 17.27 26.03 -2.42
N ILE A 210 16.12 26.26 -1.77
CA ILE A 210 15.55 27.60 -1.65
C ILE A 210 16.19 28.25 -0.41
N PRO A 211 16.74 29.47 -0.49
CA PRO A 211 17.30 30.12 0.68
C PRO A 211 16.28 30.32 1.81
N VAL A 212 16.77 30.37 3.04
CA VAL A 212 16.05 30.94 4.19
C VAL A 212 16.55 32.37 4.47
N GLY A 213 15.75 33.19 5.14
CA GLY A 213 16.06 34.59 5.44
C GLY A 213 15.28 35.61 4.60
N GLY A 214 14.16 35.19 3.99
CA GLY A 214 13.22 36.07 3.31
C GLY A 214 12.33 36.87 4.26
N ASP A 215 11.45 37.69 3.69
CA ASP A 215 10.48 38.50 4.42
C ASP A 215 9.29 37.64 4.87
N ILE A 216 9.27 37.27 6.15
CA ILE A 216 8.23 36.44 6.76
C ILE A 216 6.82 37.02 6.54
N LYS A 217 6.65 38.35 6.58
CA LYS A 217 5.32 38.97 6.42
C LYS A 217 4.84 38.91 4.98
N LYS A 218 5.75 39.07 4.01
CA LYS A 218 5.43 38.84 2.59
C LYS A 218 5.15 37.36 2.33
N GLY A 219 5.94 36.46 2.91
CA GLY A 219 5.71 35.03 2.85
C GLY A 219 4.33 34.63 3.36
N GLN A 220 3.92 35.16 4.52
CA GLN A 220 2.59 34.95 5.07
C GLN A 220 1.49 35.51 4.15
N THR A 221 1.72 36.67 3.54
CA THR A 221 0.76 37.29 2.61
C THR A 221 0.60 36.45 1.34
N LEU A 222 1.69 35.92 0.79
CA LEU A 222 1.67 35.00 -0.36
C LEU A 222 0.97 33.69 0.00
N PHE A 223 1.29 33.12 1.17
CA PHE A 223 0.65 31.92 1.70
C PHE A 223 -0.86 32.10 1.84
N ASN A 224 -1.31 33.28 2.30
CA ASN A 224 -2.72 33.65 2.47
C ASN A 224 -3.38 34.24 1.21
N GLY A 225 -2.68 34.28 0.08
CA GLY A 225 -3.17 34.91 -1.16
C GLY A 225 -4.36 34.17 -1.79
N ILE A 226 -4.95 34.80 -2.82
CA ILE A 226 -6.02 34.19 -3.63
C ILE A 226 -5.44 32.98 -4.38
N LEU A 227 -6.00 31.80 -4.13
CA LEU A 227 -5.47 30.49 -4.55
C LEU A 227 -4.09 30.15 -3.94
N GLY A 228 -3.73 30.80 -2.83
CA GLY A 228 -2.54 30.49 -2.06
C GLY A 228 -2.69 29.23 -1.19
N CYS A 229 -1.60 28.87 -0.51
CA CYS A 229 -1.50 27.67 0.32
C CYS A 229 -2.58 27.59 1.42
N ALA A 230 -2.99 28.74 1.98
CA ALA A 230 -3.98 28.81 3.05
C ALA A 230 -5.36 28.29 2.67
N HIS A 231 -5.69 28.20 1.37
CA HIS A 231 -6.94 27.61 0.92
C HIS A 231 -7.12 26.16 1.41
N CYS A 232 -6.02 25.41 1.47
CA CYS A 232 -6.00 24.04 1.98
C CYS A 232 -5.40 23.97 3.39
N HIS A 233 -4.38 24.77 3.67
CA HIS A 233 -3.59 24.68 4.89
C HIS A 233 -4.08 25.59 6.03
N GLY A 234 -5.16 26.34 5.83
CA GLY A 234 -5.67 27.33 6.77
C GLY A 234 -4.76 28.56 6.90
N SER A 235 -5.29 29.71 7.32
CA SER A 235 -4.58 31.00 7.31
C SER A 235 -3.36 31.11 8.24
N ASN A 236 -3.20 30.14 9.14
CA ASN A 236 -2.09 30.02 10.08
C ASN A 236 -1.34 28.69 9.95
N GLY A 237 -1.64 27.88 8.92
CA GLY A 237 -0.99 26.61 8.65
C GLY A 237 -1.49 25.40 9.46
N HIS A 238 -2.53 25.52 10.30
CA HIS A 238 -3.04 24.38 11.08
C HIS A 238 -3.82 23.34 10.25
N GLY A 239 -4.11 23.64 8.98
CA GLY A 239 -4.97 22.83 8.13
C GLY A 239 -6.46 23.05 8.42
N HIS A 240 -7.29 22.59 7.49
CA HIS A 240 -8.68 22.25 7.79
C HIS A 240 -8.75 20.79 8.29
N VAL A 241 -9.93 20.28 8.65
CA VAL A 241 -10.20 18.99 9.35
C VAL A 241 -9.60 17.70 8.71
N ASP A 242 -8.80 17.82 7.67
CA ASP A 242 -8.23 16.78 6.81
C ASP A 242 -6.68 16.76 6.78
N ASN A 243 -6.04 16.94 7.94
CA ASN A 243 -4.59 16.70 8.15
C ASN A 243 -3.63 17.51 7.25
N ARG A 244 -4.06 18.67 6.73
CA ARG A 244 -3.23 19.58 5.93
C ARG A 244 -2.40 20.54 6.80
N ASN A 245 -1.98 20.10 7.99
CA ASN A 245 -1.24 20.92 8.94
C ASN A 245 0.24 21.06 8.53
N VAL A 246 0.66 22.28 8.19
CA VAL A 246 2.04 22.59 7.78
C VAL A 246 2.91 23.10 8.92
N ARG A 247 2.41 23.16 10.16
CA ARG A 247 3.18 23.54 11.35
C ARG A 247 3.93 22.39 12.01
N GLY A 248 3.54 21.15 11.70
CA GLY A 248 4.21 19.93 12.16
C GLY A 248 5.17 19.34 11.14
N ILE A 249 5.64 20.10 10.14
CA ILE A 249 6.58 19.58 9.12
C ILE A 249 7.91 19.23 9.78
N GLN A 250 8.42 20.08 10.68
CA GLN A 250 9.66 19.80 11.43
C GLN A 250 9.53 18.56 12.31
N GLN A 251 8.41 18.42 13.03
CA GLN A 251 8.15 17.21 13.82
C GLN A 251 8.12 15.94 12.96
N ARG A 252 7.55 16.02 11.75
CA ARG A 252 7.43 14.87 10.83
C ARG A 252 8.73 14.48 10.15
N TYR A 253 9.60 15.45 9.87
CA TYR A 253 10.76 15.26 8.99
C TYR A 253 12.13 15.60 9.63
N GLY A 254 12.15 15.95 10.92
CA GLY A 254 13.38 16.25 11.65
C GLY A 254 14.19 17.36 10.99
N ASP A 255 15.52 17.22 10.97
CA ASP A 255 16.43 18.22 10.41
C ASP A 255 16.26 18.44 8.90
N ASN A 256 15.64 17.50 8.19
CA ASN A 256 15.42 17.57 6.74
C ASN A 256 14.16 18.34 6.35
N TYR A 257 13.41 18.88 7.31
CA TYR A 257 12.13 19.54 7.04
C TYR A 257 12.24 20.71 6.06
N LEU A 258 13.35 21.46 6.08
CA LEU A 258 13.58 22.56 5.13
C LEU A 258 13.80 22.05 3.71
N ARG A 259 14.53 20.94 3.55
CA ARG A 259 14.70 20.28 2.25
C ARG A 259 13.37 19.72 1.75
N MET A 260 12.54 19.19 2.64
CA MET A 260 11.20 18.73 2.27
C MET A 260 10.30 19.90 1.81
N ILE A 261 10.39 21.06 2.46
CA ILE A 261 9.70 22.28 2.01
C ILE A 261 10.16 22.65 0.59
N ASP A 262 11.47 22.61 0.30
CA ASP A 262 12.00 22.88 -1.04
C ASP A 262 11.38 21.95 -2.08
N PHE A 263 11.42 20.65 -1.80
CA PHE A 263 10.86 19.63 -2.67
C PHE A 263 9.39 19.90 -3.00
N VAL A 264 8.56 20.13 -1.98
CA VAL A 264 7.11 20.32 -2.17
C VAL A 264 6.81 21.65 -2.85
N LEU A 265 7.57 22.71 -2.59
CA LEU A 265 7.40 23.99 -3.29
C LEU A 265 7.79 23.88 -4.76
N ILE A 266 8.85 23.13 -5.10
CA ILE A 266 9.36 23.05 -6.47
C ILE A 266 8.62 22.01 -7.30
N LYS A 267 8.37 20.81 -6.75
CA LYS A 267 7.83 19.66 -7.48
C LYS A 267 6.36 19.38 -7.18
N GLY A 268 5.77 20.08 -6.21
CA GLY A 268 4.44 19.77 -5.69
C GLY A 268 4.42 18.43 -4.96
N ARG A 269 3.22 17.90 -4.70
CA ARG A 269 3.04 16.52 -4.21
C ARG A 269 2.29 15.71 -5.25
N GLN A 270 3.03 14.83 -5.94
CA GLN A 270 2.51 13.99 -7.01
C GLN A 270 1.32 13.15 -6.53
N GLY A 271 0.30 13.01 -7.37
CA GLY A 271 -0.93 12.30 -7.01
C GLY A 271 -1.90 13.07 -6.11
N THR A 272 -1.62 14.35 -5.80
CA THR A 272 -2.47 15.17 -4.94
C THR A 272 -2.89 16.48 -5.59
N ALA A 273 -3.78 17.23 -4.93
CA ALA A 273 -4.15 18.58 -5.33
C ALA A 273 -3.10 19.67 -5.00
N MET A 274 -1.90 19.32 -4.49
CA MET A 274 -0.82 20.26 -4.20
C MET A 274 0.11 20.40 -5.42
N PRO A 275 -0.03 21.48 -6.23
CA PRO A 275 0.76 21.66 -7.44
C PRO A 275 2.20 22.12 -7.12
N PRO A 276 3.12 22.07 -8.10
CA PRO A 276 4.38 22.80 -8.02
C PRO A 276 4.14 24.32 -8.06
N TRP A 277 5.01 25.06 -7.37
CA TRP A 277 5.00 26.52 -7.30
C TRP A 277 6.27 27.12 -7.95
N ASP A 278 6.91 26.38 -8.85
CA ASP A 278 8.11 26.73 -9.61
C ASP A 278 7.95 27.96 -10.54
N HIS A 279 6.70 28.37 -10.80
CA HIS A 279 6.39 29.61 -11.53
C HIS A 279 6.56 30.88 -10.67
N LEU A 280 6.72 30.75 -9.35
CA LEU A 280 7.02 31.88 -8.46
C LEU A 280 8.50 32.25 -8.58
N SER A 281 8.82 33.54 -8.46
CA SER A 281 10.21 33.99 -8.44
C SER A 281 10.94 33.48 -7.19
N ASP A 282 12.26 33.29 -7.28
CA ASP A 282 13.11 32.82 -6.17
C ASP A 282 12.88 33.61 -4.87
N GLN A 283 12.72 34.93 -4.95
CA GLN A 283 12.43 35.76 -3.77
C GLN A 283 11.09 35.42 -3.11
N LYS A 284 10.05 35.12 -3.91
CA LYS A 284 8.73 34.75 -3.38
C LYS A 284 8.78 33.38 -2.72
N LEU A 285 9.50 32.44 -3.33
CA LEU A 285 9.75 31.12 -2.74
C LEU A 285 10.55 31.23 -1.43
N THR A 286 11.57 32.08 -1.40
CA THR A 286 12.37 32.39 -0.19
C THR A 286 11.50 32.99 0.92
N ASP A 287 10.65 33.96 0.59
CA ASP A 287 9.72 34.58 1.55
C ASP A 287 8.73 33.53 2.11
N ILE A 288 8.14 32.69 1.24
CA ILE A 288 7.23 31.59 1.65
C ILE A 288 7.96 30.57 2.53
N LYS A 289 9.15 30.11 2.16
CA LYS A 289 9.95 29.16 2.95
C LYS A 289 10.28 29.74 4.32
N SER A 290 10.65 31.01 4.40
CA SER A 290 10.90 31.70 5.68
C SER A 290 9.65 31.80 6.55
N TYR A 291 8.47 32.04 5.96
CA TYR A 291 7.21 31.96 6.70
C TYR A 291 6.94 30.54 7.22
N LEU A 292 7.03 29.52 6.36
CA LEU A 292 6.83 28.12 6.74
C LEU A 292 7.78 27.68 7.85
N GLN A 293 9.06 28.06 7.77
CA GLN A 293 10.04 27.86 8.84
C GLN A 293 9.60 28.51 10.15
N SER A 294 9.14 29.77 10.10
CA SER A 294 8.74 30.52 11.30
C SER A 294 7.51 29.96 12.03
N ILE A 295 6.70 29.14 11.36
CA ILE A 295 5.47 28.56 11.92
C ILE A 295 5.62 27.12 12.38
N GLN A 296 6.81 26.52 12.27
CA GLN A 296 7.06 25.18 12.80
C GLN A 296 6.94 25.18 14.33
N GLN A 297 6.30 24.15 14.87
CA GLN A 297 6.27 23.89 16.30
C GLN A 297 7.49 23.02 16.64
N LEU A 298 8.32 23.49 17.58
CA LEU A 298 9.35 22.68 18.23
C LEU A 298 8.70 21.73 19.25
#